data_AF-A0A4R0IEG6-F1
#
_entry.id   AF-A0A4R0IEG6-F1
#
_cell.length_a   1.000
_cell.length_b   1.000
_cell.length_c   1.000
_cell.angle_alpha   90.00
_cell.angle_beta   90.00
_cell.angle_gamma   90.00
#
_symmetry.space_group_name_H-M   'P 1'
#
loop_
_entity.id
_entity.type
_entity.pdbx_description
1 polymer ?
#
loop_
_entity_poly.entity_id
_entity_poly.type
_entity_poly.pdbx_seq_one_letter_code
_entity_poly.pdbx_strand_id
1 'polypeptide(L)'
;MSGVENPHAGKGSSVLLDIGGDVGALVVEMPAALEGEEIELRGLHHHVGHGHGHGHGHGHDGLLHVAVVPRAAPDGRVIPSAVFFELPEGSYELYVRPSGPVQLTVDVTGGAVTYANWSGPES
;
A
#
# COMPACT_ATOMS: atom_id res chain seq x y z
N MET A 1 21.71 38.02 4.95
CA MET A 1 21.61 36.58 5.25
C MET A 1 20.86 35.96 4.10
N SER A 2 21.59 35.36 3.16
CA SER A 2 21.03 34.81 1.93
C SER A 2 20.36 33.47 2.26
N GLY A 3 19.03 33.42 2.14
CA GLY A 3 18.28 32.18 2.31
C GLY A 3 18.69 31.20 1.22
N VAL A 4 19.07 29.99 1.61
CA VAL A 4 19.38 28.91 0.69
C VAL A 4 18.08 28.51 -0.01
N GLU A 5 17.95 28.92 -1.26
CA GLU A 5 16.91 28.50 -2.18
C GLU A 5 17.23 27.06 -2.58
N ASN A 6 16.34 26.10 -2.27
CA ASN A 6 16.52 24.69 -2.61
C ASN A 6 16.14 24.46 -4.09
N PRO A 7 17.08 24.22 -5.03
CA PRO A 7 16.80 24.23 -6.46
C PRO A 7 16.14 22.94 -6.99
N HIS A 8 15.78 22.00 -6.12
CA HIS A 8 15.29 20.66 -6.51
C HIS A 8 13.77 20.47 -6.36
N ALA A 9 13.01 21.51 -6.03
CA ALA A 9 11.56 21.47 -6.02
C ALA A 9 11.01 21.48 -7.47
N GLY A 10 10.88 20.30 -8.10
CA GLY A 10 10.20 20.23 -9.40
C GLY A 10 10.51 19.08 -10.36
N LYS A 11 11.08 17.95 -9.93
CA LYS A 11 11.16 16.75 -10.79
C LYS A 11 10.89 15.46 -10.02
N GLY A 12 9.69 14.95 -10.18
CA GLY A 12 9.20 13.72 -9.57
C GLY A 12 8.00 14.02 -8.69
N SER A 13 6.82 13.54 -9.08
CA SER A 13 5.56 13.69 -8.36
C SER A 13 5.68 13.14 -6.94
N SER A 14 6.12 13.97 -6.00
CA SER A 14 6.14 13.63 -4.58
C SER A 14 4.71 13.69 -4.06
N VAL A 15 4.11 12.53 -3.84
CA VAL A 15 2.85 12.43 -3.10
C VAL A 15 3.19 12.66 -1.63
N LEU A 16 2.68 13.76 -1.05
CA LEU A 16 2.69 13.94 0.39
C LEU A 16 1.58 13.05 0.95
N LEU A 17 1.95 12.04 1.73
CA LEU A 17 1.00 11.23 2.48
C LEU A 17 1.02 11.70 3.94
N ASP A 18 -0.14 12.07 4.47
CA ASP A 18 -0.28 12.50 5.85
C ASP A 18 -0.31 11.25 6.74
N ILE A 19 0.87 10.77 7.10
CA ILE A 19 1.03 9.58 7.94
C ILE A 19 1.16 10.03 9.39
N GLY A 20 0.02 10.29 10.03
CA GLY A 20 -0.07 10.70 11.43
C GLY A 20 -0.71 9.63 12.31
N GLY A 21 -0.17 9.44 13.52
CA GLY A 21 -0.76 8.54 14.52
C GLY A 21 -0.50 7.05 14.25
N ASP A 22 -1.56 6.26 14.29
CA ASP A 22 -1.60 4.81 14.12
C ASP A 22 -1.85 4.37 12.66
N VAL A 23 -1.79 5.29 11.70
CA VAL A 23 -2.00 5.01 10.28
C VAL A 23 -0.66 5.03 9.55
N GLY A 24 -0.42 4.06 8.68
CA GLY A 24 0.74 3.89 7.81
C GLY A 24 0.36 3.75 6.33
N ALA A 25 1.35 3.43 5.49
CA ALA A 25 1.13 3.07 4.09
C ALA A 25 2.02 1.90 3.68
N LEU A 26 1.59 1.17 2.66
CA LEU A 26 2.32 0.02 2.12
C LEU A 26 2.58 0.20 0.64
N VAL A 27 3.84 0.13 0.25
CA VAL A 27 4.27 0.05 -1.15
C VAL A 27 4.86 -1.33 -1.38
N VAL A 28 4.27 -2.08 -2.31
CA VAL A 28 4.74 -3.40 -2.70
C VAL A 28 5.30 -3.34 -4.10
N GLU A 29 6.58 -3.71 -4.26
CA GLU A 29 7.16 -3.96 -5.57
C GLU A 29 6.62 -5.28 -6.11
N MET A 30 6.05 -5.25 -7.31
CA MET A 30 5.34 -6.38 -7.90
C MET A 30 6.08 -6.89 -9.15
N PRO A 31 5.99 -8.19 -9.47
CA PRO A 31 6.47 -8.70 -10.74
C PRO A 31 5.65 -8.13 -11.90
N ALA A 32 6.30 -7.87 -13.03
CA ALA A 32 5.65 -7.34 -14.23
C ALA A 32 4.55 -8.26 -14.80
N ALA A 33 4.62 -9.56 -14.51
CA ALA A 33 3.60 -10.53 -14.90
C ALA A 33 2.23 -10.27 -14.24
N LEU A 34 2.19 -9.51 -13.14
CA LEU A 34 0.97 -9.15 -12.42
C LEU A 34 0.50 -7.73 -12.76
N GLU A 35 1.06 -7.07 -13.77
CA GLU A 35 0.60 -5.74 -14.19
C GLU A 35 -0.89 -5.78 -14.58
N GLY A 36 -1.68 -4.86 -14.01
CA GLY A 36 -3.13 -4.80 -14.20
C GLY A 36 -3.94 -5.75 -13.32
N GLU A 37 -3.31 -6.73 -12.67
CA GLU A 37 -3.98 -7.59 -11.69
C GLU A 37 -4.29 -6.82 -10.40
N GLU A 38 -5.35 -7.23 -9.71
CA GLU A 38 -5.76 -6.61 -8.45
C GLU A 38 -5.22 -7.41 -7.26
N ILE A 39 -4.57 -6.70 -6.33
CA ILE A 39 -4.09 -7.26 -5.07
C ILE A 39 -5.05 -6.86 -3.97
N GLU A 40 -5.58 -7.84 -3.26
CA GLU A 40 -6.41 -7.64 -2.09
C GLU A 40 -5.60 -7.79 -0.80
N LEU A 41 -5.93 -6.95 0.17
CA LEU A 41 -5.27 -6.86 1.45
C LEU A 41 -6.27 -7.18 2.57
N ARG A 42 -5.89 -8.13 3.42
CA ARG A 42 -6.69 -8.62 4.54
C ARG A 42 -5.94 -8.41 5.87
N GLY A 43 -6.56 -7.68 6.80
CA GLY A 43 -6.00 -7.51 8.15
C GLY A 43 -6.10 -8.80 8.96
N LEU A 44 -4.99 -9.21 9.60
CA LEU A 44 -4.92 -10.37 10.47
C LEU A 44 -5.47 -10.09 11.88
N HIS A 45 -5.35 -8.84 12.34
CA HIS A 45 -5.99 -8.37 13.54
C HIS A 45 -7.10 -7.38 13.16
N HIS A 46 -8.34 -7.82 13.35
CA HIS A 46 -9.51 -6.96 13.29
C HIS A 46 -9.40 -6.00 14.48
N HIS A 47 -8.72 -4.86 14.31
CA HIS A 47 -8.84 -3.79 15.29
C HIS A 47 -10.31 -3.35 15.25
N VAL A 48 -11.06 -3.83 16.23
CA VAL A 48 -12.41 -3.40 16.56
C VAL A 48 -12.32 -1.93 16.99
N GLY A 49 -12.13 -1.04 16.02
CA GLY A 49 -12.29 0.39 16.19
C GLY A 49 -13.79 0.66 16.29
N HIS A 50 -14.26 0.91 17.51
CA HIS A 50 -15.60 1.44 17.79
C HIS A 50 -15.80 2.79 17.08
N GLY A 51 -16.16 2.76 15.81
CA GLY A 51 -16.61 3.92 15.05
C GLY A 51 -18.14 3.94 14.99
N HIS A 52 -18.78 4.72 15.86
CA HIS A 52 -20.18 5.08 15.72
C HIS A 52 -20.37 5.92 14.44
N GLY A 53 -20.77 5.29 13.34
CA GLY A 53 -21.08 5.95 12.07
C GLY A 53 -22.20 5.23 11.34
N HIS A 54 -23.28 5.95 11.07
CA HIS A 54 -24.56 5.44 10.59
C HIS A 54 -24.50 4.69 9.26
N GLY A 55 -25.33 3.65 9.14
CA GLY A 55 -25.18 2.62 8.13
C GLY A 55 -25.65 2.97 6.71
N HIS A 56 -25.16 2.16 5.78
CA HIS A 56 -25.91 1.63 4.65
C HIS A 56 -25.38 0.21 4.36
N GLY A 57 -26.23 -0.79 4.53
CA GLY A 57 -25.89 -2.17 4.23
C GLY A 57 -25.73 -2.40 2.73
N HIS A 58 -24.56 -2.88 2.34
CA HIS A 58 -24.38 -3.79 1.21
C HIS A 58 -23.38 -4.86 1.66
N GLY A 59 -23.87 -6.07 1.87
CA GLY A 59 -23.05 -7.24 2.16
C GLY A 59 -22.20 -7.60 0.94
N HIS A 60 -20.97 -7.12 0.92
CA HIS A 60 -19.84 -7.68 0.21
C HIS A 60 -18.62 -7.41 1.10
N ASP A 61 -17.85 -8.43 1.43
CA ASP A 61 -16.58 -8.37 2.13
C ASP A 61 -15.57 -7.47 1.39
N GLY A 62 -15.73 -6.15 1.54
CA GLY A 62 -15.00 -5.11 0.81
C GLY A 62 -13.60 -4.89 1.34
N LEU A 63 -12.77 -5.93 1.26
CA LEU A 63 -11.34 -5.81 1.53
C LEU A 63 -10.72 -4.79 0.58
N LEU A 64 -9.77 -4.02 1.11
CA LEU A 64 -9.04 -3.01 0.35
C LEU A 64 -8.26 -3.71 -0.75
N HIS A 65 -8.45 -3.26 -1.99
CA HIS A 65 -7.74 -3.80 -3.14
C HIS A 65 -7.23 -2.68 -4.03
N VAL A 66 -6.09 -2.94 -4.69
CA VAL A 66 -5.46 -2.00 -5.61
C VAL A 66 -4.91 -2.76 -6.80
N ALA A 67 -4.98 -2.16 -7.99
CA ALA A 67 -4.34 -2.71 -9.17
C ALA A 67 -2.81 -2.51 -9.11
N VAL A 68 -2.07 -3.46 -9.67
CA VAL A 68 -0.64 -3.31 -9.93
C VAL A 68 -0.45 -2.37 -11.11
N VAL A 69 0.25 -1.25 -10.88
CA VAL A 69 0.47 -0.22 -11.90
C VAL A 69 1.97 0.04 -12.06
N PRO A 70 2.48 0.19 -13.30
CA PRO A 70 3.85 0.60 -13.54
C PRO A 70 4.12 2.00 -13.00
N ARG A 71 5.15 2.15 -12.17
CA ARG A 71 5.58 3.43 -11.60
C ARG A 71 7.04 3.70 -11.92
N ALA A 72 7.35 4.95 -12.27
CA ALA A 72 8.73 5.36 -12.50
C ALA A 72 9.45 5.58 -11.17
N ALA A 73 10.56 4.87 -10.98
CA ALA A 73 11.48 5.04 -9.87
C ALA A 73 12.45 6.22 -10.11
N PRO A 74 13.07 6.80 -9.06
CA PRO A 74 13.98 7.93 -9.19
C PRO A 74 15.20 7.67 -10.08
N ASP A 75 15.60 6.40 -10.23
CA ASP A 75 16.69 5.95 -11.10
C ASP A 75 16.28 5.80 -12.57
N GLY A 76 15.01 6.09 -12.91
CA GLY A 76 14.45 5.99 -14.25
C GLY A 76 13.91 4.61 -14.61
N ARG A 77 14.00 3.62 -13.71
CA ARG A 77 13.39 2.30 -13.94
C ARG A 77 11.87 2.37 -13.78
N VAL A 78 11.16 1.53 -14.51
CA VAL A 78 9.73 1.31 -14.29
C VAL A 78 9.56 0.07 -13.43
N ILE A 79 8.99 0.25 -12.25
CA ILE A 79 8.73 -0.82 -11.28
C ILE A 79 7.21 -0.97 -11.17
N PRO A 80 6.64 -2.13 -11.51
CA PRO A 80 5.25 -2.43 -11.21
C PRO A 80 5.04 -2.40 -9.70
N SER A 81 4.01 -1.72 -9.21
CA SER A 81 3.79 -1.62 -7.77
C SER A 81 2.32 -1.57 -7.41
N ALA A 82 1.99 -2.20 -6.29
CA ALA A 82 0.72 -2.05 -5.58
C ALA A 82 0.94 -1.08 -4.41
N VAL A 83 0.09 -0.07 -4.28
CA VAL A 83 0.24 0.97 -3.25
C VAL A 83 -1.05 1.07 -2.46
N PHE A 84 -0.99 0.73 -1.18
CA PHE A 84 -2.07 0.88 -0.22
C PHE A 84 -1.77 2.08 0.67
N PHE A 85 -2.74 2.98 0.80
CA PHE A 85 -2.64 4.16 1.66
C PHE A 85 -3.65 4.04 2.82
N GLU A 86 -3.42 4.82 3.88
CA GLU A 86 -4.30 4.90 5.05
C GLU A 86 -4.55 3.55 5.74
N LEU A 87 -3.50 2.74 5.88
CA LEU A 87 -3.58 1.45 6.56
C LEU A 87 -3.39 1.64 8.07
N PRO A 88 -4.31 1.20 8.94
CA PRO A 88 -4.03 1.09 10.36
C PRO A 88 -2.77 0.27 10.64
N GLU A 89 -2.09 0.56 11.74
CA GLU A 89 -0.99 -0.25 12.23
C GLU A 89 -1.48 -1.68 12.49
N GLY A 90 -0.72 -2.66 11.99
CA GLY A 90 -1.05 -4.07 12.16
C GLY A 90 -0.49 -4.97 11.08
N SER A 91 -0.77 -6.26 11.23
CA SER A 91 -0.33 -7.30 10.30
C SER A 91 -1.38 -7.55 9.23
N TYR A 92 -0.93 -7.66 7.98
CA TYR A 92 -1.76 -7.83 6.79
C TYR A 92 -1.28 -8.99 5.94
N GLU A 93 -2.22 -9.68 5.31
CA GLU A 93 -2.00 -10.68 4.28
C GLU A 93 -2.44 -10.13 2.93
N LEU A 94 -1.65 -10.39 1.90
CA LEU A 94 -1.93 -9.99 0.54
C LEU A 94 -2.02 -11.20 -0.38
N TYR A 95 -2.95 -11.14 -1.32
CA TYR A 95 -3.17 -12.14 -2.35
C TYR A 95 -3.76 -11.51 -3.61
N VAL A 96 -3.65 -12.23 -4.73
CA VAL A 96 -4.26 -11.82 -5.99
C VAL A 96 -5.77 -12.07 -5.92
N ARG A 97 -6.58 -11.06 -6.28
CA ARG A 97 -8.05 -11.18 -6.35
C ARG A 97 -8.49 -12.17 -7.44
N PRO A 98 -9.74 -12.67 -7.34
CA PRO A 98 -10.71 -12.49 -6.26
C PRO A 98 -10.50 -13.46 -5.08
N SER A 99 -9.65 -14.47 -5.27
CA SER A 99 -9.27 -15.43 -4.24
C SER A 99 -7.97 -16.11 -4.66
N GLY A 100 -7.08 -16.35 -3.69
CA GLY A 100 -5.79 -16.98 -3.93
C GLY A 100 -5.11 -17.35 -2.61
N PRO A 101 -4.03 -18.13 -2.66
CA PRO A 101 -3.18 -18.32 -1.49
C PRO A 101 -2.59 -16.97 -1.05
N VAL A 102 -2.39 -16.81 0.26
CA VAL A 102 -1.62 -15.69 0.78
C VAL A 102 -0.21 -15.78 0.21
N GLN A 103 0.22 -14.72 -0.46
CA GLN A 103 1.54 -14.65 -1.10
C GLN A 103 2.52 -13.82 -0.28
N LEU A 104 2.00 -12.85 0.48
CA LEU A 104 2.81 -11.94 1.25
C LEU A 104 2.11 -11.59 2.57
N THR A 105 2.86 -11.64 3.66
CA THR A 105 2.45 -11.12 4.96
C THR A 105 3.37 -9.96 5.32
N VAL A 106 2.80 -8.84 5.76
CA VAL A 106 3.53 -7.62 6.12
C VAL A 106 2.97 -7.00 7.39
N ASP A 107 3.85 -6.35 8.14
CA ASP A 107 3.49 -5.50 9.26
C ASP A 107 3.57 -4.03 8.84
N VAL A 108 2.46 -3.32 8.98
CA VAL A 108 2.38 -1.87 8.75
C VAL A 108 2.56 -1.17 10.08
N THR A 109 3.48 -0.21 10.13
CA THR A 109 3.73 0.65 11.30
C THR A 109 3.07 2.00 11.08
N GLY A 110 2.34 2.49 12.09
CA GLY A 110 1.77 3.83 12.07
C GLY A 110 2.85 4.91 11.95
N GLY A 111 2.59 6.00 11.24
CA GLY A 111 3.59 7.05 11.03
C GLY A 111 4.67 6.72 9.99
N ALA A 112 4.63 5.54 9.36
CA ALA A 112 5.65 5.08 8.42
C ALA A 112 5.10 4.56 7.08
N VAL A 113 5.97 4.57 6.07
CA VAL A 113 5.77 3.82 4.82
C VAL A 113 6.50 2.49 4.94
N THR A 114 5.75 1.39 4.93
CA THR A 114 6.28 0.04 4.80
C THR A 114 6.54 -0.26 3.33
N TYR A 115 7.75 -0.74 3.03
CA TYR A 115 8.13 -1.24 1.70
C TYR A 115 8.28 -2.74 1.76
N ALA A 116 7.68 -3.44 0.80
CA ALA A 116 7.79 -4.89 0.67
C ALA A 116 8.05 -5.27 -0.79
N ASN A 117 8.62 -6.46 -1.00
CA ASN A 117 8.76 -7.04 -2.32
C ASN A 117 7.83 -8.26 -2.42
N TRP A 118 7.13 -8.38 -3.53
CA TRP A 118 6.32 -9.53 -3.85
C TRP A 118 7.22 -10.69 -4.28
N SER A 119 7.83 -11.32 -3.29
CA SER A 119 8.35 -12.66 -3.44
C SER A 119 7.15 -13.56 -3.71
N GLY A 120 7.01 -14.08 -4.94
CA GLY A 120 6.19 -15.27 -5.12
C GLY A 120 6.66 -16.38 -4.18
N PRO A 121 5.94 -17.50 -4.06
CA PRO A 121 6.42 -18.60 -3.24
C PRO A 121 7.81 -18.95 -3.73
N GLU A 122 8.80 -18.96 -2.83
CA GLU A 122 10.19 -19.29 -3.16
C GLU A 122 10.16 -20.55 -4.02
N SER A 123 10.75 -20.47 -5.23
CA SER A 123 10.76 -21.59 -6.17
C SER A 123 11.58 -22.76 -5.65
#